data_AF-A0A811R9Q2-F1
#
_entry.id   AF-A0A811R9Q2-F1
#
_cell.length_a   1.000
_cell.length_b   1.000
_cell.length_c   1.000
_cell.angle_alpha   90.00
_cell.angle_beta   90.00
_cell.angle_gamma   90.00
#
_symmetry.space_group_name_H-M   'P 1'
#
loop_
_entity.id
_entity.type
_entity.pdbx_description
1 polymer ?
#
loop_
_entity_poly.entity_id
_entity_poly.type
_entity_poly.pdbx_seq_one_letter_code
_entity_poly.pdbx_strand_id
1 'polypeptide(L)'
;MYDRWFSRIPGWIGQHHSLYDLELSVQDVYGDDVGILSQLPSLVRLDLHIHGVPKDKIIIRGRGFPALKHFTVGCFRISYLAFEAGAMPKLERLELCFNAQGWDRYGGVPAGIEYLSGLKEVIGNIGGRYAKGSNRRAAECALRDVAGLHPGHPVSNIKLMGGRYVFDGKYDEPREEEDGNSSA
;
A
#
# COMPACT_ATOMS: atom_id res chain seq x y z
N MET A 1 25.40 8.40 -5.07
CA MET A 1 24.17 9.14 -4.69
C MET A 1 23.58 8.31 -3.56
N TYR A 2 23.60 8.80 -2.32
CA TYR A 2 23.11 8.02 -1.18
C TYR A 2 21.63 7.70 -1.39
N ASP A 3 21.26 6.44 -1.21
CA ASP A 3 19.86 6.03 -1.19
C ASP A 3 19.16 6.83 -0.08
N ARG A 4 18.06 7.52 -0.41
CA ARG A 4 17.31 8.37 0.53
C ARG A 4 16.35 7.56 1.42
N TRP A 5 16.52 6.25 1.49
CA TRP A 5 15.65 5.34 2.22
C TRP A 5 16.48 4.46 3.16
N PHE A 6 15.88 4.04 4.27
CA PHE A 6 16.48 3.02 5.13
C PHE A 6 16.33 1.64 4.49
N SER A 7 17.20 0.69 4.82
CA SER A 7 17.02 -0.69 4.35
C SER A 7 15.75 -1.34 4.94
N ARG A 8 15.45 -1.05 6.21
CA ARG A 8 14.26 -1.49 6.96
C ARG A 8 13.80 -0.39 7.91
N ILE A 9 12.66 -0.61 8.57
CA ILE A 9 12.17 0.29 9.64
C ILE A 9 13.21 0.37 10.77
N PRO A 10 13.77 1.55 11.06
CA PRO A 10 14.76 1.69 12.11
C PRO A 10 14.19 1.45 13.51
N GLY A 11 14.82 0.56 14.28
CA GLY A 11 14.36 0.20 15.64
C GLY A 11 14.32 1.35 16.65
N TRP A 12 15.14 2.39 16.47
CA TRP A 12 15.15 3.56 17.35
C TRP A 12 13.83 4.34 17.30
N ILE A 13 13.05 4.23 16.22
CA ILE A 13 11.74 4.90 16.09
C ILE A 13 10.81 4.47 17.22
N GLY A 14 10.84 3.20 17.62
CA GLY A 14 9.99 2.66 18.68
C GLY A 14 10.21 3.31 20.07
N GLN A 15 11.30 4.05 20.25
CA GLN A 15 11.60 4.74 21.51
C GLN A 15 10.93 6.14 21.58
N HIS A 16 10.47 6.68 20.45
CA HIS A 16 9.90 8.02 20.35
C HIS A 16 8.39 8.02 20.56
N HIS A 17 7.96 7.84 21.81
CA HIS A 17 6.54 7.73 22.17
C HIS A 17 5.71 9.00 21.89
N SER A 18 6.35 10.16 21.81
CA SER A 18 5.71 11.44 21.47
C SER A 18 5.65 11.72 19.97
N LEU A 19 6.11 10.79 19.12
CA LEU A 19 6.06 10.95 17.67
C LEU A 19 4.60 10.97 17.21
N TYR A 20 4.20 12.10 16.64
CA TYR A 20 2.83 12.33 16.18
C TYR A 20 2.66 12.12 14.67
N ASP A 21 3.74 12.38 13.93
CA ASP A 21 3.77 12.45 12.48
C ASP A 21 5.07 11.81 12.01
N LEU A 22 4.97 10.82 11.12
CA LEU A 22 6.12 10.08 10.63
C LEU A 22 5.98 9.86 9.12
N GLU A 23 6.94 10.39 8.38
CA GLU A 23 7.19 10.01 7.00
C GLU A 23 8.44 9.12 6.95
N LEU A 24 8.32 7.94 6.35
CA LEU A 24 9.36 6.94 6.34
C LEU A 24 9.45 6.26 4.97
N SER A 25 10.62 6.35 4.35
CA SER A 25 10.95 5.60 3.14
C SER A 25 11.90 4.46 3.49
N VAL A 26 11.53 3.23 3.11
CA VAL A 26 12.31 2.01 3.34
C VAL A 26 12.44 1.18 2.07
N GLN A 27 13.49 0.37 2.00
CA GLN A 27 13.63 -0.63 0.95
C GLN A 27 12.70 -1.80 1.20
N ASP A 28 12.78 -2.43 2.37
CA ASP A 28 11.95 -3.60 2.73
C ASP A 28 11.19 -3.40 4.05
N VAL A 29 10.06 -4.10 4.18
CA VAL A 29 9.30 -4.24 5.44
C VAL A 29 9.05 -5.72 5.68
N TYR A 30 9.42 -6.20 6.87
CA TYR A 30 9.16 -7.56 7.35
C TYR A 30 8.11 -7.55 8.48
N GLY A 31 7.56 -8.72 8.83
CA GLY A 31 6.45 -8.83 9.79
C GLY A 31 6.71 -8.14 11.14
N ASP A 32 7.93 -8.22 11.67
CA ASP A 32 8.28 -7.60 12.96
C ASP A 32 8.52 -6.08 12.86
N ASP A 33 8.78 -5.55 11.66
CA ASP A 33 9.10 -4.13 11.45
C ASP A 33 7.89 -3.22 11.70
N VAL A 34 6.72 -3.67 11.25
CA VAL A 34 5.45 -2.95 11.50
C VAL A 34 5.16 -2.90 13.00
N GLY A 35 5.60 -3.90 13.76
CA GLY A 35 5.51 -3.96 15.21
C GLY A 35 6.05 -2.69 15.87
N ILE A 36 7.23 -2.22 15.43
CA ILE A 36 7.91 -1.03 15.96
C ILE A 36 7.02 0.22 15.84
N LEU A 37 6.41 0.43 14.67
CA LEU A 37 5.56 1.60 14.42
C LEU A 37 4.19 1.45 15.11
N SER A 38 3.65 0.23 15.13
CA SER A 38 2.31 -0.05 15.64
C SER A 38 2.15 0.22 17.14
N GLN A 39 3.25 0.22 17.90
CA GLN A 39 3.26 0.48 19.33
C GLN A 39 3.40 1.96 19.69
N LEU A 40 3.61 2.85 18.71
CA LEU A 40 3.74 4.28 18.97
C LEU A 40 2.39 4.86 19.44
N PRO A 41 2.27 5.31 20.71
CA PRO A 41 0.98 5.62 21.29
C PRO A 41 0.39 6.95 20.80
N SER A 42 1.23 7.87 20.33
CA SER A 42 0.82 9.21 19.89
C SER A 42 0.85 9.40 18.37
N LEU A 43 1.18 8.36 17.59
CA LEU A 43 1.29 8.47 16.13
C LEU A 43 -0.09 8.64 15.50
N VAL A 44 -0.34 9.80 14.91
CA VAL A 44 -1.61 10.18 14.29
C VAL A 44 -1.53 10.17 12.76
N ARG A 45 -0.36 10.47 12.19
CA ARG A 45 -0.11 10.35 10.75
C ARG A 45 1.11 9.48 10.47
N LEU A 46 0.97 8.59 9.49
CA LEU A 46 2.04 7.74 9.01
C LEU A 46 2.03 7.72 7.49
N ASP A 47 3.12 8.13 6.88
CA ASP A 47 3.39 7.99 5.46
C ASP A 47 4.54 6.99 5.28
N LEU A 48 4.22 5.77 4.82
CA LEU A 48 5.18 4.68 4.65
C LEU A 48 5.39 4.36 3.17
N HIS A 49 6.58 4.65 2.66
CA HIS A 49 6.97 4.32 1.29
C HIS A 49 7.93 3.13 1.26
N ILE A 50 7.51 2.05 0.60
CA ILE A 50 8.26 0.80 0.45
C ILE A 50 8.73 0.70 -0.99
N HIS A 51 10.03 0.85 -1.21
CA HIS A 51 10.64 0.85 -2.53
C HIS A 51 10.85 -0.55 -3.09
N GLY A 52 11.23 -1.51 -2.25
CA GLY A 52 11.41 -2.91 -2.62
C GLY A 52 10.10 -3.63 -2.90
N VAL A 53 10.22 -4.83 -3.45
CA VAL A 53 9.09 -5.75 -3.60
C VAL A 53 8.96 -6.52 -2.29
N PRO A 54 7.83 -6.38 -1.55
CA PRO A 54 7.62 -7.17 -0.34
C PRO A 54 7.72 -8.66 -0.66
N LYS A 55 8.49 -9.39 0.15
CA LYS A 55 8.64 -10.86 0.02
C LYS A 55 7.46 -11.60 0.65
N ASP A 56 6.88 -11.01 1.70
CA ASP A 56 5.78 -11.56 2.48
C ASP A 56 4.67 -10.51 2.66
N LYS A 57 3.49 -10.96 3.10
CA LYS A 57 2.40 -10.05 3.45
C LYS A 57 2.80 -9.14 4.63
N ILE A 58 2.47 -7.87 4.49
CA ILE A 58 2.59 -6.86 5.53
C ILE A 58 1.27 -6.83 6.29
N ILE A 59 1.24 -7.46 7.47
CA ILE A 59 0.03 -7.62 8.26
C ILE A 59 0.00 -6.57 9.36
N ILE A 60 -0.98 -5.67 9.32
CA ILE A 60 -1.29 -4.78 10.43
C ILE A 60 -2.16 -5.55 11.43
N ARG A 61 -1.55 -5.95 12.55
CA ARG A 61 -2.22 -6.72 13.58
C ARG A 61 -3.27 -5.91 14.34
N GLY A 62 -4.23 -6.63 14.91
CA GLY A 62 -5.23 -6.06 15.80
C GLY A 62 -4.59 -5.30 16.97
N ARG A 63 -5.23 -4.20 17.41
CA ARG A 63 -4.77 -3.28 18.47
C ARG A 63 -3.50 -2.47 18.15
N GLY A 64 -2.88 -2.66 16.98
CA GLY A 64 -1.82 -1.78 16.50
C GLY A 64 -2.35 -0.39 16.15
N PHE A 65 -1.50 0.62 16.30
CA PHE A 65 -1.76 2.02 15.93
C PHE A 65 -3.00 2.63 16.63
N PRO A 66 -2.99 2.76 17.96
CA PRO A 66 -4.17 3.15 18.74
C PRO A 66 -4.63 4.61 18.53
N ALA A 67 -3.77 5.47 17.96
CA ALA A 67 -4.04 6.88 17.73
C ALA A 67 -4.08 7.28 16.24
N LEU A 68 -3.72 6.36 15.33
CA LEU A 68 -3.51 6.68 13.92
C LEU A 68 -4.83 7.05 13.24
N LYS A 69 -4.82 8.19 12.55
CA LYS A 69 -5.97 8.73 11.81
C LYS A 69 -5.74 8.80 10.31
N HIS A 70 -4.51 9.04 9.90
CA HIS A 70 -4.12 9.12 8.50
C HIS A 70 -3.01 8.13 8.23
N PHE A 71 -3.24 7.23 7.28
CA PHE A 71 -2.23 6.27 6.86
C PHE A 71 -2.07 6.33 5.35
N THR A 72 -0.90 6.75 4.90
CA THR A 72 -0.48 6.64 3.51
C THR A 72 0.51 5.50 3.38
N VAL A 73 0.30 4.65 2.40
CA VAL A 73 1.24 3.59 2.06
C VAL A 73 1.52 3.59 0.56
N GLY A 74 2.80 3.79 0.24
CA GLY A 74 3.33 3.62 -1.10
C GLY A 74 4.00 2.26 -1.20
N CYS A 75 3.54 1.42 -2.11
CA CYS A 75 4.18 0.14 -2.37
C CYS A 75 4.04 -0.25 -3.84
N PHE A 76 5.01 -1.00 -4.34
CA PHE A 76 4.94 -1.61 -5.66
C PHE A 76 3.63 -2.35 -5.89
N ARG A 77 3.15 -3.07 -4.86
CA ARG A 77 1.87 -3.79 -4.88
C ARG A 77 1.18 -3.68 -3.52
N ILE A 78 0.07 -2.97 -3.49
CA ILE A 78 -0.76 -2.80 -2.29
C ILE A 78 -1.48 -4.09 -1.85
N SER A 79 -1.56 -5.11 -2.70
CA SER A 79 -2.14 -6.43 -2.36
C SER A 79 -1.33 -7.21 -1.31
N TYR A 80 -0.08 -6.80 -1.03
CA TYR A 80 0.72 -7.37 0.06
C TYR A 80 0.30 -6.85 1.43
N LEU A 81 -0.45 -5.76 1.50
CA LEU A 81 -0.96 -5.21 2.74
C LEU A 81 -2.23 -5.95 3.18
N ALA A 82 -2.32 -6.24 4.47
CA ALA A 82 -3.52 -6.80 5.07
C ALA A 82 -3.77 -6.17 6.45
N PHE A 83 -5.04 -6.01 6.80
CA PHE A 83 -5.48 -5.50 8.09
C PHE A 83 -6.24 -6.60 8.83
N GLU A 84 -5.88 -6.86 10.08
CA GLU A 84 -6.64 -7.74 10.94
C GLU A 84 -7.79 -7.00 11.64
N ALA A 85 -8.76 -7.75 12.14
CA ALA A 85 -9.83 -7.19 12.96
C ALA A 85 -9.28 -6.37 14.14
N GLY A 86 -9.78 -5.15 14.30
CA GLY A 86 -9.35 -4.22 15.35
C GLY A 86 -8.01 -3.53 15.09
N ALA A 87 -7.44 -3.65 13.89
CA ALA A 87 -6.32 -2.82 13.46
C ALA A 87 -6.75 -1.35 13.30
N MET A 88 -5.86 -0.42 13.68
CA MET A 88 -6.03 1.03 13.47
C MET A 88 -7.45 1.56 13.80
N PRO A 89 -7.93 1.40 15.05
CA PRO A 89 -9.34 1.62 15.40
C PRO A 89 -9.84 3.06 15.19
N LYS A 90 -8.93 4.02 15.03
CA LYS A 90 -9.24 5.45 14.81
C LYS A 90 -8.90 5.92 13.39
N LEU A 91 -8.55 5.01 12.48
CA LEU A 91 -8.14 5.38 11.13
C LEU A 91 -9.30 6.04 10.39
N GLU A 92 -9.15 7.29 9.99
CA GLU A 92 -10.17 8.05 9.28
C GLU A 92 -9.88 8.07 7.77
N ARG A 93 -8.61 8.08 7.37
CA ARG A 93 -8.16 8.13 5.96
C ARG A 93 -7.10 7.07 5.66
N LEU A 94 -7.35 6.28 4.62
CA LEU A 94 -6.39 5.35 4.04
C LEU A 94 -6.01 5.83 2.63
N GLU A 95 -4.73 6.08 2.40
CA GLU A 95 -4.19 6.49 1.10
C GLU A 95 -3.24 5.44 0.52
N LEU A 96 -3.55 4.96 -0.67
CA LEU A 96 -2.85 3.88 -1.36
C LEU A 96 -2.15 4.42 -2.60
N CYS A 97 -0.83 4.35 -2.62
CA CYS A 97 0.01 4.82 -3.73
C CYS A 97 0.71 3.64 -4.42
N PHE A 98 0.39 3.36 -5.69
CA PHE A 98 0.97 2.23 -6.43
C PHE A 98 0.90 2.43 -7.95
N ASN A 99 1.62 1.59 -8.72
CA ASN A 99 1.48 1.54 -10.17
C ASN A 99 0.55 0.38 -10.56
N ALA A 100 -0.36 0.58 -11.51
CA ALA A 100 -1.28 -0.47 -11.98
C ALA A 100 -0.64 -1.53 -12.90
N GLN A 101 0.69 -1.54 -13.04
CA GLN A 101 1.38 -2.50 -13.90
C GLN A 101 1.12 -3.93 -13.39
N GLY A 102 0.65 -4.82 -14.27
CA GLY A 102 0.36 -6.22 -13.94
C GLY A 102 -0.84 -6.42 -13.00
N TRP A 103 -1.74 -5.44 -12.87
CA TRP A 103 -2.94 -5.56 -12.01
C TRP A 103 -3.82 -6.78 -12.34
N ASP A 104 -3.94 -7.12 -13.61
CA ASP A 104 -4.68 -8.27 -14.11
C ASP A 104 -4.16 -9.62 -13.62
N ARG A 105 -2.87 -9.72 -13.31
CA ARG A 105 -2.22 -10.96 -12.85
C ARG A 105 -1.99 -11.00 -11.34
N TYR A 106 -1.65 -9.86 -10.74
CA TYR A 106 -1.18 -9.79 -9.36
C TYR A 106 -1.73 -8.59 -8.57
N GLY A 107 -2.62 -7.83 -9.18
CA GLY A 107 -3.31 -6.73 -8.54
C GLY A 107 -4.32 -7.21 -7.51
N GLY A 108 -4.73 -6.30 -6.65
CA GLY A 108 -5.67 -6.56 -5.59
C GLY A 108 -5.68 -5.41 -4.59
N VAL A 109 -6.83 -5.21 -3.97
CA VAL A 109 -6.94 -4.31 -2.83
C VAL A 109 -6.34 -4.99 -1.58
N PRO A 110 -5.82 -4.22 -0.61
CA PRO A 110 -5.45 -4.76 0.68
C PRO A 110 -6.58 -5.59 1.29
N ALA A 111 -6.25 -6.73 1.87
CA ALA A 111 -7.23 -7.56 2.57
C ALA A 111 -7.62 -6.93 3.91
N GLY A 112 -8.88 -7.10 4.34
CA GLY A 112 -9.33 -6.64 5.65
C GLY A 112 -9.60 -5.13 5.75
N ILE A 113 -9.71 -4.42 4.61
CA ILE A 113 -10.16 -3.02 4.61
C ILE A 113 -11.51 -2.90 5.30
N GLU A 114 -12.39 -3.89 5.14
CA GLU A 114 -13.70 -4.02 5.79
C GLU A 114 -13.64 -4.01 7.33
N TYR A 115 -12.48 -4.28 7.94
CA TYR A 115 -12.29 -4.27 9.38
C TYR A 115 -11.91 -2.89 9.93
N LEU A 116 -11.64 -1.91 9.07
CA LEU A 116 -11.23 -0.56 9.47
C LEU A 116 -12.47 0.28 9.86
N SER A 117 -13.01 0.01 11.05
CA SER A 117 -14.30 0.54 11.50
C SER A 117 -14.40 2.07 11.53
N GLY A 118 -13.28 2.79 11.67
CA GLY A 118 -13.24 4.25 11.70
C GLY A 118 -13.15 4.91 10.32
N LEU A 119 -13.00 4.13 9.25
CA LEU A 119 -12.59 4.61 7.93
C LEU A 119 -13.68 5.48 7.30
N LYS A 120 -13.31 6.71 6.94
CA LYS A 120 -14.18 7.70 6.30
C LYS A 120 -13.80 7.97 4.86
N GLU A 121 -12.54 7.77 4.51
CA GLU A 121 -12.03 8.07 3.17
C GLU A 121 -10.99 7.04 2.73
N VAL A 122 -11.16 6.54 1.50
CA VAL A 122 -10.16 5.74 0.77
C VAL A 122 -9.67 6.55 -0.40
N ILE A 123 -8.37 6.84 -0.41
CA ILE A 123 -7.69 7.55 -1.50
C ILE A 123 -6.84 6.55 -2.27
N GLY A 124 -7.01 6.50 -3.58
CA GLY A 124 -6.23 5.65 -4.47
C GLY A 124 -5.46 6.48 -5.47
N ASN A 125 -4.16 6.60 -5.33
CA ASN A 125 -3.32 7.26 -6.33
C ASN A 125 -2.65 6.22 -7.22
N ILE A 126 -3.17 6.09 -8.44
CA ILE A 126 -2.83 5.00 -9.35
C ILE A 126 -1.93 5.51 -10.48
N GLY A 127 -0.65 5.19 -10.37
CA GLY A 127 0.37 5.43 -11.38
C GLY A 127 0.21 4.55 -12.62
N GLY A 128 0.58 5.08 -13.78
CA GLY A 128 0.45 4.41 -15.08
C GLY A 128 1.74 3.79 -15.64
N ARG A 129 2.85 3.80 -14.89
CA ARG A 129 4.16 3.32 -15.38
C ARG A 129 4.04 1.88 -15.92
N TYR A 130 4.23 1.70 -17.23
CA TYR A 130 4.14 0.42 -17.95
C TYR A 130 2.80 -0.32 -17.79
N ALA A 131 1.74 0.36 -17.34
CA ALA A 131 0.44 -0.24 -17.14
C ALA A 131 -0.44 -0.08 -18.38
N LYS A 132 -1.14 -1.15 -18.79
CA LYS A 132 -2.23 -1.06 -19.76
C LYS A 132 -3.34 -0.17 -19.20
N GLY A 133 -4.06 0.56 -20.06
CA GLY A 133 -5.20 1.39 -19.65
C GLY A 133 -6.31 0.57 -18.96
N SER A 134 -6.50 -0.70 -19.37
CA SER A 134 -7.39 -1.66 -18.72
C SER A 134 -7.01 -1.92 -17.27
N ASN A 135 -5.72 -2.08 -16.98
CA ASN A 135 -5.23 -2.36 -15.63
C ASN A 135 -5.48 -1.18 -14.68
N ARG A 136 -5.31 0.05 -15.17
CA ARG A 136 -5.60 1.27 -14.41
C ARG A 136 -7.08 1.36 -14.05
N ARG A 137 -7.95 1.11 -15.03
CA ARG A 137 -9.41 1.09 -14.82
C ARG A 137 -9.83 -0.03 -13.88
N ALA A 138 -9.27 -1.23 -14.02
CA ALA A 138 -9.56 -2.35 -13.13
C ALA A 138 -9.14 -2.05 -11.68
N ALA A 139 -7.97 -1.44 -11.48
CA ALA A 139 -7.51 -0.99 -10.17
C ALA A 139 -8.41 0.09 -9.56
N GLU A 140 -8.84 1.05 -10.38
CA GLU A 140 -9.80 2.07 -9.95
C GLU A 140 -11.15 1.46 -9.55
N CYS A 141 -11.72 0.60 -10.40
CA CYS A 141 -12.98 -0.09 -10.11
C CYS A 141 -12.88 -0.88 -8.80
N ALA A 142 -11.82 -1.69 -8.63
CA ALA A 142 -11.65 -2.48 -7.41
C ALA A 142 -11.59 -1.62 -6.13
N LEU A 143 -10.94 -0.44 -6.17
CA LEU A 143 -10.90 0.47 -5.02
C LEU A 143 -12.25 1.15 -4.76
N ARG A 144 -13.02 1.45 -5.81
CA ARG A 144 -14.38 1.97 -5.66
C ARG A 144 -15.32 0.91 -5.09
N ASP A 145 -15.19 -0.33 -5.56
CA ASP A 145 -16.00 -1.46 -5.13
C ASP A 145 -15.75 -1.78 -3.66
N VAL A 146 -14.48 -1.85 -3.22
CA VAL A 146 -14.17 -2.10 -1.79
C VAL A 146 -14.68 -0.99 -0.89
N ALA A 147 -14.61 0.28 -1.33
CA ALA A 147 -15.19 1.40 -0.58
C ALA A 147 -16.72 1.33 -0.53
N GLY A 148 -17.37 0.91 -1.62
CA GLY A 148 -18.83 0.74 -1.67
C GLY A 148 -19.34 -0.41 -0.81
N LEU A 149 -18.58 -1.50 -0.72
CA LEU A 149 -18.90 -2.69 0.09
C LEU A 149 -18.53 -2.54 1.57
N HIS A 150 -17.69 -1.56 1.92
CA HIS A 150 -17.25 -1.36 3.29
C HIS A 150 -18.42 -0.91 4.19
N PRO A 151 -18.59 -1.47 5.41
CA PRO A 151 -19.74 -1.18 6.28
C PRO A 151 -19.92 0.31 6.64
N GLY A 152 -18.80 1.05 6.73
CA GLY A 152 -18.79 2.49 6.99
C GLY A 152 -18.99 3.38 5.76
N HIS A 153 -19.13 2.81 4.55
CA HIS A 153 -19.28 3.54 3.27
C HIS A 153 -18.35 4.76 3.12
N PRO A 154 -17.02 4.56 3.22
CA PRO A 154 -16.06 5.65 3.08
C PRO A 154 -16.15 6.29 1.69
N VAL A 155 -15.88 7.60 1.64
CA VAL A 155 -15.74 8.32 0.38
C VAL A 155 -14.54 7.75 -0.38
N SER A 156 -14.72 7.44 -1.67
CA SER A 156 -13.64 7.00 -2.53
C SER A 156 -13.12 8.14 -3.40
N ASN A 157 -11.85 8.50 -3.23
CA ASN A 157 -11.15 9.52 -4.01
C ASN A 157 -10.03 8.86 -4.81
N ILE A 158 -10.38 8.33 -5.99
CA ILE A 158 -9.44 7.62 -6.85
C ILE A 158 -8.92 8.56 -7.94
N LYS A 159 -7.60 8.68 -8.02
CA LYS A 159 -6.89 9.54 -8.97
C LYS A 159 -5.99 8.70 -9.86
N LEU A 160 -6.21 8.81 -11.15
CA LEU A 160 -5.34 8.24 -12.17
C LEU A 160 -4.19 9.23 -12.44
N MET A 161 -3.01 8.97 -11.87
CA MET A 161 -1.86 9.85 -11.97
C MET A 161 -1.14 9.70 -13.32
N GLY A 162 -0.79 10.81 -13.99
CA GLY A 162 0.06 10.77 -15.20
C GLY A 162 1.52 10.39 -14.89
N GLY A 163 1.96 10.62 -13.65
CA GLY A 163 3.31 10.34 -13.16
C GLY A 163 3.55 8.87 -12.77
N ARG A 164 4.80 8.57 -12.44
CA ARG A 164 5.27 7.23 -12.06
C ARG A 164 5.64 7.22 -10.57
N TYR A 165 5.15 6.24 -9.82
CA TYR A 165 5.79 5.90 -8.55
C TYR A 165 7.05 5.09 -8.86
N VAL A 166 8.18 5.45 -8.25
CA VAL A 166 9.44 4.74 -8.45
C VAL A 166 9.63 3.76 -7.30
N PHE A 167 9.46 2.48 -7.64
CA PHE A 167 9.76 1.34 -6.81
C PHE A 167 10.87 0.53 -7.50
N ASP A 168 11.72 -0.11 -6.71
CA ASP A 168 12.87 -0.89 -7.17
C ASP A 168 12.49 -2.29 -7.70
N GLY A 169 11.19 -2.60 -7.74
CA GLY A 169 10.68 -3.84 -8.33
C GLY A 169 10.97 -3.92 -9.82
N LYS A 170 11.93 -4.78 -10.18
CA LYS A 170 12.07 -5.30 -11.54
C LYS A 170 11.00 -6.36 -11.77
N TYR A 171 10.20 -6.20 -12.83
CA TYR A 171 9.48 -7.32 -13.41
C TYR A 171 10.44 -8.05 -14.34
N ASP A 172 10.61 -9.35 -14.15
CA ASP A 172 10.96 -10.23 -15.26
C ASP A 172 9.67 -10.40 -16.09
N GLU A 173 9.57 -9.72 -17.22
CA GLU A 173 8.57 -10.11 -18.23
C GLU A 173 8.92 -11.53 -18.69
N PRO A 174 8.00 -12.51 -18.65
CA PRO A 174 8.13 -13.63 -19.56
C PRO A 174 8.13 -13.03 -20.95
N ARG A 175 9.21 -13.24 -21.73
CA ARG A 175 9.21 -12.95 -23.16
C ARG A 175 7.92 -13.55 -23.71
N GLU A 176 7.09 -12.73 -24.33
CA GLU A 176 6.05 -13.26 -25.21
C GLU A 176 6.82 -14.11 -26.24
N GLU A 177 6.68 -15.43 -26.16
CA GLU A 177 7.11 -16.29 -27.27
C GLU A 177 6.28 -15.81 -28.44
N GLU A 178 6.94 -15.18 -29.43
CA GLU A 178 6.33 -14.95 -30.73
C GLU A 178 5.89 -16.32 -31.21
N ASP A 179 4.58 -16.56 -31.23
CA ASP A 179 3.99 -17.68 -31.95
C ASP A 179 4.49 -17.58 -33.39
N GLY A 180 5.54 -18.35 -33.67
CA GLY A 180 6.07 -18.56 -35.00
C GLY A 180 5.04 -19.31 -35.81
N ASN A 181 3.97 -18.63 -36.22
CA ASN A 181 3.07 -19.13 -37.23
C ASN A 181 3.71 -18.88 -38.60
N SER A 182 4.78 -19.62 -38.86
CA SER A 182 5.17 -19.97 -40.21
C SER A 182 4.67 -21.39 -40.43
N SER A 183 3.57 -21.51 -41.14
CA SER A 183 3.24 -22.73 -41.86
C SER A 183 2.70 -22.31 -43.22
N ALA A 184 3.39 -22.88 -44.20
CA ALA A 184 3.36 -22.61 -45.63
C ALA A 184 2.02 -22.91 -46.30
#